data_AF-A0A957QKR5-F1
#
_entry.id   AF-A0A957QKR5-F1
#
_cell.length_a   1.000
_cell.length_b   1.000
_cell.length_c   1.000
_cell.angle_alpha   90.00
_cell.angle_beta   90.00
_cell.angle_gamma   90.00
#
_symmetry.space_group_name_H-M   'P 1'
#
loop_
_entity.id
_entity.type
_entity.pdbx_description
1 polymer ?
#
loop_
_entity_poly.entity_id
_entity_poly.type
_entity_poly.pdbx_seq_one_letter_code
_entity_poly.pdbx_strand_id
1 'polypeptide(L)'
;MDTESILRFWRQDNQLKRTARTGWVQRGVVGAESVAAHSHGVAFVALLLLELIPERLDRAKVLALAILHDLPEALTTDIPAPAWRYLPAGSKPAVEGKALDEIFGDLPFAARWRALF
;
A
#
# COMPACT_ATOMS: atom_id res chain seq x y z
N MET A 1 -5.69 -17.56 17.08
CA MET A 1 -5.80 -16.47 16.09
C MET A 1 -7.28 -16.32 15.82
N ASP A 2 -7.82 -15.12 16.04
CA ASP A 2 -9.23 -14.87 15.77
C ASP A 2 -9.45 -14.74 14.25
N THR A 3 -10.29 -15.61 13.70
CA THR A 3 -10.63 -15.62 12.26
C THR A 3 -11.28 -14.31 11.83
N GLU A 4 -12.04 -13.65 12.71
CA GLU A 4 -12.69 -12.39 12.39
C GLU A 4 -11.66 -11.29 12.10
N SER A 5 -10.57 -11.25 12.87
CA SER A 5 -9.48 -10.30 12.67
C SER A 5 -8.74 -10.49 11.35
N ILE A 6 -8.53 -11.74 10.90
CA ILE A 6 -7.96 -12.00 9.56
C ILE A 6 -8.94 -11.57 8.46
N LEU A 7 -10.23 -11.89 8.62
CA LEU A 7 -11.26 -11.52 7.65
C LEU A 7 -11.40 -10.00 7.53
N ARG A 8 -11.29 -9.27 8.65
CA ARG A 8 -11.29 -7.81 8.66
C ARG A 8 -10.12 -7.24 7.86
N PHE A 9 -8.90 -7.70 8.16
CA PHE A 9 -7.69 -7.31 7.44
C PHE A 9 -7.80 -7.58 5.94
N TRP A 10 -8.22 -8.79 5.57
CA TRP A 10 -8.40 -9.17 4.18
C TRP A 10 -9.48 -8.33 3.47
N ARG A 11 -10.56 -7.95 4.16
CA ARG A 11 -11.59 -7.06 3.61
C ARG A 11 -11.09 -5.63 3.39
N GLN A 12 -10.19 -5.14 4.26
CA GLN A 12 -9.54 -3.84 4.10
C GLN A 12 -8.61 -3.86 2.88
N ASP A 13 -7.72 -4.86 2.77
CA ASP A 13 -6.87 -5.04 1.57
C ASP A 13 -7.70 -5.09 0.27
N ASN A 14 -8.83 -5.82 0.27
CA ASN A 14 -9.70 -5.86 -0.92
C ASN A 14 -10.31 -4.51 -1.32
N GLN A 15 -10.34 -3.49 -0.45
CA GLN A 15 -10.76 -2.15 -0.86
C GLN A 15 -9.82 -1.55 -1.91
N LEU A 16 -8.53 -1.92 -1.90
CA LEU A 16 -7.57 -1.46 -2.91
C LEU A 16 -7.95 -1.87 -4.34
N LYS A 17 -8.75 -2.93 -4.52
CA LYS A 17 -9.29 -3.34 -5.82
C LYS A 17 -10.37 -2.40 -6.34
N ARG A 18 -10.96 -1.60 -5.45
CA ARG A 18 -12.03 -0.62 -5.74
C ARG A 18 -11.54 0.82 -5.68
N THR A 19 -10.36 1.07 -5.11
CA THR A 19 -9.70 2.38 -5.15
C THR A 19 -9.02 2.56 -6.50
N ALA A 20 -9.55 3.43 -7.35
CA ALA A 20 -8.90 3.82 -8.60
C ALA A 20 -7.72 4.75 -8.32
N ARG A 21 -6.64 4.66 -9.10
CA ARG A 21 -5.51 5.58 -9.01
C ARG A 21 -5.93 6.98 -9.44
N THR A 22 -6.03 7.90 -8.47
CA THR A 22 -6.63 9.23 -8.59
C THR A 22 -5.95 10.05 -9.68
N GLY A 23 -4.63 9.92 -9.84
CA GLY A 23 -3.92 10.63 -10.90
C GLY A 23 -4.48 10.32 -12.29
N TRP A 24 -4.76 9.05 -12.62
CA TRP A 24 -5.35 8.68 -13.92
C TRP A 24 -6.77 9.24 -14.08
N VAL A 25 -7.59 9.13 -13.04
CA VAL A 25 -8.96 9.64 -13.01
C VAL A 25 -8.98 11.15 -13.28
N GLN A 26 -8.11 11.93 -12.62
CA GLN A 26 -7.99 13.38 -12.81
C GLN A 26 -7.62 13.79 -14.24
N ARG A 27 -6.99 12.88 -15.00
CA ARG A 27 -6.60 13.09 -16.41
C ARG A 27 -7.64 12.57 -17.40
N GLY A 28 -8.83 12.18 -16.92
CA GLY A 28 -9.93 11.71 -17.75
C GLY A 28 -9.73 10.29 -18.31
N VAL A 29 -8.80 9.50 -17.74
CA VAL A 29 -8.61 8.12 -18.16
C VAL A 29 -9.78 7.27 -17.67
N VAL A 30 -10.59 6.79 -18.61
CA VAL A 30 -11.67 5.85 -18.35
C VAL A 30 -11.09 4.48 -18.03
N GLY A 31 -11.57 3.84 -16.97
CA GLY A 31 -11.05 2.53 -16.55
C GLY A 31 -9.64 2.59 -15.98
N ALA A 32 -9.31 3.68 -15.26
CA ALA A 32 -8.05 3.79 -14.52
C ALA A 32 -7.76 2.52 -13.69
N GLU A 33 -6.49 2.13 -13.65
CA GLU A 33 -6.06 1.00 -12.82
C GLU A 33 -6.43 1.23 -11.34
N SER A 34 -6.67 0.13 -10.62
CA SER A 34 -6.85 0.17 -9.17
C SER A 34 -5.51 0.22 -8.45
N VAL A 35 -5.51 0.65 -7.19
CA VAL A 35 -4.32 0.61 -6.34
C VAL A 35 -3.79 -0.82 -6.19
N ALA A 36 -4.67 -1.82 -6.10
CA ALA A 36 -4.25 -3.22 -6.10
C ALA A 36 -3.54 -3.64 -7.41
N ALA A 37 -4.02 -3.17 -8.57
CA ALA A 37 -3.36 -3.43 -9.86
C ALA A 37 -1.99 -2.73 -9.94
N HIS A 38 -1.90 -1.51 -9.41
CA HIS A 38 -0.64 -0.78 -9.28
C HIS A 38 0.37 -1.55 -8.43
N SER A 39 0.00 -1.96 -7.21
CA SER A 39 0.87 -2.73 -6.32
C SER A 39 1.35 -4.05 -6.93
N HIS A 40 0.50 -4.74 -7.69
CA HIS A 40 0.92 -5.91 -8.48
C HIS A 40 1.98 -5.54 -9.52
N GLY A 41 1.78 -4.45 -10.28
CA GLY A 41 2.76 -3.95 -11.25
C GLY A 41 4.09 -3.59 -10.60
N VAL A 42 4.06 -2.92 -9.44
CA VAL A 42 5.27 -2.58 -8.66
C VAL A 42 5.99 -3.84 -8.19
N ALA A 43 5.27 -4.84 -7.66
CA ALA A 43 5.86 -6.11 -7.24
C ALA A 43 6.50 -6.87 -8.41
N PHE A 44 5.85 -6.87 -9.58
CA PHE A 44 6.39 -7.49 -10.79
C PHE A 44 7.67 -6.81 -11.26
N VAL A 45 7.70 -5.47 -11.30
CA VAL A 45 8.92 -4.71 -11.64
C VAL A 45 10.02 -4.94 -10.59
N ALA A 46 9.68 -4.99 -9.31
CA ALA A 46 10.64 -5.28 -8.24
C ALA A 46 11.27 -6.67 -8.41
N LEU A 47 10.48 -7.69 -8.77
CA LEU A 47 10.99 -9.01 -9.13
C LEU A 47 11.99 -8.95 -10.28
N LEU A 48 11.64 -8.25 -11.38
CA LEU A 48 12.54 -8.12 -12.53
C LEU A 48 13.86 -7.42 -12.14
N LEU A 49 13.79 -6.34 -11.37
CA LEU A 49 14.99 -5.62 -10.94
C LEU A 49 15.88 -6.48 -10.04
N LEU A 50 15.31 -7.31 -9.16
CA LEU A 50 16.06 -8.25 -8.32
C LEU A 50 16.85 -9.30 -9.13
N GLU A 51 16.50 -9.54 -10.40
CA GLU A 51 17.26 -10.39 -11.32
C GLU A 51 18.34 -9.63 -12.10
N LEU A 52 18.18 -8.31 -12.27
CA LEU A 52 19.03 -7.49 -13.13
C LEU A 52 20.13 -6.75 -12.37
N ILE A 53 19.88 -6.39 -11.11
CA ILE A 53 20.84 -5.64 -10.31
C ILE A 53 21.86 -6.59 -9.64
N PRO A 54 23.14 -6.21 -9.56
CA PRO A 54 24.17 -7.04 -8.93
C PRO A 54 24.06 -7.11 -7.41
N GLU A 55 23.36 -6.17 -6.78
CA GLU A 55 23.22 -6.08 -5.33
C GLU A 55 22.38 -7.23 -4.77
N ARG A 56 22.88 -7.85 -3.69
CA ARG A 56 22.12 -8.85 -2.93
C ARG A 56 21.17 -8.15 -1.96
N LEU A 57 19.93 -7.99 -2.38
CA LEU A 57 18.83 -7.52 -1.53
C LEU A 57 18.03 -8.68 -0.95
N ASP A 58 17.41 -8.45 0.21
CA ASP A 58 16.42 -9.37 0.78
C ASP A 58 15.15 -9.36 -0.10
N ARG A 59 15.01 -10.40 -0.93
CA ARG A 59 13.88 -10.59 -1.84
C ARG A 59 12.54 -10.58 -1.10
N ALA A 60 12.46 -11.21 0.08
CA ALA A 60 11.20 -11.29 0.83
C ALA A 60 10.80 -9.91 1.35
N LYS A 61 11.76 -9.12 1.84
CA LYS A 61 11.52 -7.75 2.29
C LYS A 61 11.09 -6.85 1.13
N VAL A 62 11.78 -6.91 -0.01
CA VAL A 62 11.46 -6.08 -1.20
C VAL A 62 10.06 -6.37 -1.71
N LEU A 63 9.67 -7.63 -1.82
CA LEU A 63 8.33 -8.00 -2.30
C LEU A 63 7.23 -7.68 -1.29
N ALA A 64 7.49 -7.87 0.01
CA ALA A 64 6.55 -7.44 1.04
C ALA A 64 6.31 -5.93 1.01
N LEU A 65 7.37 -5.13 0.85
CA LEU A 65 7.28 -3.68 0.66
C LEU A 65 6.45 -3.33 -0.57
N ALA A 66 6.76 -3.91 -1.73
CA ALA A 66 6.07 -3.62 -2.98
C ALA A 66 4.56 -3.88 -2.89
N ILE A 67 4.16 -4.99 -2.25
CA ILE A 67 2.75 -5.35 -2.07
C ILE A 67 2.06 -4.43 -1.07
N LEU A 68 2.73 -4.08 0.03
CA LEU A 68 2.09 -3.40 1.17
C LEU A 68 2.19 -1.87 1.14
N HIS A 69 3.05 -1.28 0.30
CA HIS A 69 3.37 0.16 0.39
C HIS A 69 2.14 1.10 0.32
N ASP A 70 1.16 0.77 -0.53
CA ASP A 70 -0.08 1.54 -0.69
C ASP A 70 -1.26 0.96 0.14
N LEU A 71 -1.00 0.02 1.06
CA LEU A 71 -2.03 -0.50 1.98
C LEU A 71 -2.78 0.59 2.78
N PRO A 72 -2.16 1.71 3.22
CA PRO A 72 -2.90 2.79 3.88
C PRO A 72 -4.05 3.37 3.02
N GLU A 73 -3.96 3.28 1.69
CA GLU A 73 -4.97 3.77 0.75
C GLU A 73 -6.28 2.95 0.81
N ALA A 74 -6.27 1.78 1.48
CA ALA A 74 -7.48 1.01 1.75
C ALA A 74 -8.50 1.76 2.62
N LEU A 75 -8.01 2.66 3.49
CA LEU A 75 -8.84 3.51 4.35
C LEU A 75 -8.80 4.98 3.91
N THR A 76 -7.65 5.45 3.44
CA THR A 76 -7.43 6.87 3.13
C THR A 76 -7.80 7.23 1.70
N THR A 77 -8.03 6.24 0.83
CA THR A 77 -8.09 6.38 -0.64
C THR A 77 -6.78 6.90 -1.24
N ASP A 78 -6.64 6.90 -2.57
CA ASP A 78 -5.45 7.44 -3.24
C ASP A 78 -5.46 8.99 -3.18
N ILE A 79 -4.86 9.55 -2.12
CA ILE A 79 -4.76 10.99 -1.93
C ILE A 79 -3.73 11.54 -2.94
N PRO A 80 -4.16 12.41 -3.87
CA PRO A 80 -3.29 12.87 -4.95
C PRO A 80 -2.09 13.65 -4.39
N ALA A 81 -0.89 13.32 -4.87
CA ALA A 81 0.38 13.89 -4.38
C ALA A 81 0.39 15.43 -4.22
N PRO A 82 -0.22 16.24 -5.11
CA PRO A 82 -0.30 17.68 -4.92
C PRO A 82 -1.06 18.13 -3.66
N ALA A 83 -2.06 17.37 -3.19
CA ALA A 83 -2.86 17.73 -2.03
C ALA A 83 -2.03 17.80 -0.74
N TRP A 84 -1.02 16.92 -0.61
CA TRP A 84 -0.12 16.89 0.55
C TRP A 84 0.68 18.20 0.73
N ARG A 85 0.85 19.01 -0.32
CA ARG A 85 1.55 20.31 -0.24
C ARG A 85 0.77 21.37 0.53
N TYR A 86 -0.54 21.18 0.69
CA TYR A 86 -1.44 22.10 1.38
C TYR A 86 -1.80 21.63 2.78
N LEU A 87 -1.24 20.51 3.23
CA LEU A 87 -1.41 19.98 4.57
C LEU A 87 -0.15 20.25 5.41
N PRO A 88 -0.26 20.24 6.74
CA PRO A 88 0.91 20.38 7.62
C PRO A 88 2.05 19.43 7.25
N ALA A 89 3.28 19.86 7.48
CA ALA A 89 4.45 19.01 7.28
C ALA A 89 4.32 17.72 8.13
N GLY A 90 4.60 16.56 7.53
CA GLY A 90 4.45 15.26 8.19
C GLY A 90 3.02 14.69 8.18
N SER A 91 2.04 15.37 7.60
CA SER A 91 0.66 14.83 7.52
C SER A 91 0.58 13.49 6.80
N LYS A 92 1.33 13.29 5.72
CA LYS A 92 1.31 12.01 4.98
C LYS A 92 1.75 10.82 5.85
N PRO A 93 2.96 10.81 6.45
CA PRO A 93 3.36 9.74 7.36
C PRO A 93 2.43 9.55 8.55
N ALA A 94 1.87 10.63 9.11
CA ALA A 94 0.96 10.54 10.25
C ALA A 94 -0.39 9.88 9.88
N VAL A 95 -0.98 10.27 8.75
CA VAL A 95 -2.24 9.72 8.24
C VAL A 95 -2.05 8.26 7.81
N GLU A 96 -1.00 7.97 7.06
CA GLU A 96 -0.69 6.60 6.62
C GLU A 96 -0.38 5.70 7.81
N GLY A 97 0.41 6.18 8.78
CA GLY A 97 0.71 5.45 10.00
C GLY A 97 -0.54 5.09 10.79
N LYS A 98 -1.46 6.04 10.98
CA LYS A 98 -2.73 5.78 11.67
C LYS A 98 -3.58 4.74 10.93
N ALA A 99 -3.64 4.82 9.59
CA ALA A 99 -4.37 3.84 8.79
C ALA A 99 -3.74 2.44 8.90
N LEU A 100 -2.42 2.31 8.89
CA LEU A 100 -1.73 1.04 9.08
C LEU A 100 -1.99 0.45 10.47
N ASP A 101 -1.94 1.27 11.51
CA ASP A 101 -2.18 0.82 12.87
C ASP A 101 -3.61 0.27 13.02
N GLU A 102 -4.60 0.90 12.36
CA GLU A 102 -5.99 0.41 12.30
C GLU A 102 -6.15 -0.86 11.45
N ILE A 103 -5.51 -0.93 10.28
CA ILE A 103 -5.58 -2.10 9.39
C ILE A 103 -4.95 -3.32 10.04
N PHE A 104 -3.77 -3.16 10.65
CA PHE A 104 -3.08 -4.27 11.28
C PHE A 104 -3.72 -4.70 12.60
N GLY A 105 -4.21 -3.76 13.41
CA GLY A 105 -4.80 -4.05 14.71
C GLY A 105 -3.92 -5.00 15.55
N ASP A 106 -4.55 -6.04 16.13
CA ASP A 106 -3.88 -7.02 17.00
C ASP A 106 -3.33 -8.25 16.25
N LEU A 107 -3.11 -8.17 14.94
CA LEU A 107 -2.58 -9.29 14.17
C LEU A 107 -1.16 -9.66 14.65
N PRO A 108 -0.82 -10.96 14.73
CA PRO A 108 0.47 -11.40 15.29
C PRO A 108 1.68 -10.99 14.43
N PHE A 109 1.46 -10.62 13.17
CA PHE A 109 2.49 -10.13 12.25
C PHE A 109 2.50 -8.61 12.11
N ALA A 110 1.60 -7.88 12.80
CA ALA A 110 1.45 -6.43 12.70
C ALA A 110 2.78 -5.71 12.90
N ALA A 111 3.49 -5.97 14.01
CA ALA A 111 4.77 -5.33 14.32
C ALA A 111 5.82 -5.55 13.22
N ARG A 112 5.91 -6.78 12.67
CA ARG A 112 6.87 -7.13 11.62
C ARG A 112 6.59 -6.40 10.32
N TRP A 113 5.32 -6.27 9.94
CA TRP A 113 4.93 -5.59 8.70
C TRP A 113 4.93 -4.08 8.85
N ARG A 114 4.59 -3.58 10.04
CA ARG A 114 4.68 -2.15 10.36
C ARG A 114 6.11 -1.63 10.28
N ALA A 115 7.10 -2.46 10.63
CA ALA A 115 8.53 -2.13 10.52
C ALA A 115 9.05 -2.02 9.07
N LEU A 116 8.20 -2.26 8.06
CA LEU A 116 8.54 -2.02 6.67
C LEU A 116 8.39 -0.53 6.27
N PHE A 117 7.62 0.26 7.02
CA PHE A 117 7.33 1.67 6.76
C PHE A 117 8.12 2.57 7.68
#